data_AF-A0AAE1NGX3-F1
#
_entry.id   AF-A0AAE1NGX3-F1
#
_cell.length_a   1.000
_cell.length_b   1.000
_cell.length_c   1.000
_cell.angle_alpha   90.00
_cell.angle_beta   90.00
_cell.angle_gamma   90.00
#
_symmetry.space_group_name_H-M   'P 1'
#
loop_
_entity.id
_entity.type
_entity.pdbx_description
1 polymer ?
#
loop_
_entity_poly.entity_id
_entity_poly.type
_entity_poly.pdbx_seq_one_letter_code
_entity_poly.pdbx_strand_id
1 'polypeptide(L)'
;MPYHTSSSISACFTHKLATHPSFSIVFMGDSKLRILFYSFLQRTDNVFHYNLKTEHSNDTETLAQHLNRYVSLHEDIDATTEVLPGLQVTFWFRIFAEVTMSDMELLREVQQLRRWATGLDKPPDLLVLGYTAWMMKLVTVYHQYNVLSYLIEMHELVVPLLEQVG
;
A
#
# COMPACT_ATOMS: atom_id res chain seq x y z
N MET A 1 2.05 17.55 31.33
CA MET A 1 2.00 16.19 30.74
C MET A 1 2.93 16.20 29.53
N PRO A 2 4.14 15.62 29.61
CA PRO A 2 5.13 15.80 28.54
C PRO A 2 4.85 14.81 27.39
N TYR A 3 4.24 15.30 26.31
CA TYR A 3 4.09 14.62 25.02
C TYR A 3 5.37 14.69 24.15
N HIS A 4 6.56 14.84 24.75
CA HIS A 4 7.81 15.18 24.05
C HIS A 4 8.85 14.06 23.91
N THR A 5 8.58 12.84 24.33
CA THR A 5 9.41 11.70 23.89
C THR A 5 8.80 11.16 22.63
N SER A 6 9.44 11.40 21.47
CA SER A 6 9.11 10.68 20.24
C SER A 6 9.16 9.17 20.55
N SER A 7 8.02 8.52 20.67
CA SER A 7 7.98 7.08 20.64
C SER A 7 8.58 6.68 19.29
N SER A 8 9.76 6.05 19.33
CA SER A 8 10.38 5.51 18.12
C SER A 8 9.34 4.66 17.40
N ILE A 9 9.23 4.79 16.08
CA ILE A 9 8.33 3.95 15.25
C ILE A 9 8.50 2.47 15.61
N SER A 10 9.73 2.04 15.93
CA SER A 10 10.02 0.71 16.44
C SER A 10 9.28 0.36 17.73
N ALA A 11 9.31 1.22 18.74
CA ALA A 11 8.60 1.01 20.00
C ALA A 11 7.09 0.88 19.79
N CYS A 12 6.52 1.63 18.84
CA CYS A 12 5.11 1.53 18.48
C CYS A 12 4.77 0.15 17.90
N PHE A 13 5.53 -0.31 16.89
CA PHE A 13 5.31 -1.63 16.29
C PHE A 13 5.60 -2.77 17.26
N THR A 14 6.64 -2.67 18.10
CA THR A 14 6.93 -3.66 19.15
C THR A 14 5.74 -3.78 20.11
N HIS A 15 5.20 -2.67 20.58
CA HIS A 15 4.06 -2.70 21.49
C HIS A 15 2.80 -3.26 20.82
N LYS A 16 2.55 -2.88 19.57
CA LYS A 16 1.43 -3.42 18.79
C LYS A 16 1.56 -4.92 18.59
N LEU A 17 2.74 -5.41 18.19
CA LEU A 17 3.00 -6.83 17.95
C LEU A 17 2.97 -7.68 19.21
N ALA A 18 3.27 -7.11 20.38
CA ALA A 18 3.12 -7.80 21.67
C ALA A 18 1.65 -8.15 22.00
N THR A 19 0.69 -7.43 21.42
CA THR A 19 -0.76 -7.66 21.63
C THR A 19 -1.45 -8.26 20.41
N HIS A 20 -0.89 -8.05 19.21
CA HIS A 20 -1.40 -8.53 17.94
C HIS A 20 -0.23 -9.17 17.18
N PRO A 21 -0.07 -10.51 17.22
CA PRO A 21 1.17 -11.18 16.79
C PRO A 21 1.50 -11.03 15.30
N SER A 22 0.58 -10.49 14.50
CA SER A 22 0.82 -10.04 13.15
C SER A 22 0.29 -8.63 12.94
N PHE A 23 1.02 -7.85 12.15
CA PHE A 23 0.62 -6.52 11.70
C PHE A 23 1.01 -6.34 10.24
N SER A 24 0.01 -6.11 9.40
CA SER A 24 0.15 -6.05 7.95
C SER A 24 -0.14 -4.64 7.44
N ILE A 25 0.79 -4.10 6.65
CA ILE A 25 0.65 -2.80 5.98
C ILE A 25 0.68 -3.06 4.48
N VAL A 26 -0.33 -2.59 3.75
CA VAL A 26 -0.38 -2.72 2.29
C VAL A 26 -0.40 -1.34 1.66
N PHE A 27 0.60 -1.05 0.85
CA PHE A 27 0.63 0.09 -0.06
C PHE A 27 0.14 -0.38 -1.43
N MET A 28 -0.94 0.19 -1.96
CA MET A 28 -1.52 -0.25 -3.23
C MET A 28 -1.64 0.94 -4.16
N GLY A 29 -0.93 0.93 -5.29
CA GLY A 29 -1.00 2.02 -6.27
C GLY A 29 0.19 2.12 -7.21
N ASP A 30 0.32 3.28 -7.84
CA ASP A 30 1.28 3.55 -8.91
C ASP A 30 2.68 3.94 -8.38
N SER A 31 3.49 4.57 -9.24
CA SER A 31 4.84 5.02 -8.91
C SER A 31 4.90 6.02 -7.75
N LYS A 32 3.81 6.74 -7.43
CA LYS A 32 3.77 7.65 -6.28
C LYS A 32 3.66 6.87 -4.97
N LEU A 33 2.85 5.82 -4.95
CA LEU A 33 2.71 4.96 -3.77
C LEU A 33 3.98 4.15 -3.55
N ARG A 34 4.66 3.76 -4.63
CA ARG A 34 6.00 3.17 -4.57
C ARG A 34 7.02 4.09 -3.87
N ILE A 35 7.01 5.39 -4.19
CA ILE A 35 7.89 6.36 -3.52
C ILE A 35 7.58 6.43 -2.01
N LEU A 36 6.31 6.42 -1.63
CA LEU A 36 5.91 6.42 -0.21
C LEU A 36 6.32 5.13 0.50
N PHE A 37 6.13 3.98 -0.15
CA PHE A 37 6.57 2.67 0.35
C PHE A 37 8.08 2.66 0.61
N TYR A 38 8.92 3.03 -0.37
CA TYR A 38 10.36 3.09 -0.15
C TYR A 38 10.76 4.14 0.87
N SER A 39 10.09 5.30 0.89
CA SER A 39 10.36 6.33 1.91
C SER A 39 10.07 5.81 3.33
N PHE A 40 9.01 5.02 3.48
CA PHE A 40 8.70 4.35 4.74
C PHE A 40 9.82 3.36 5.10
N LEU A 41 10.15 2.43 4.21
CA LEU A 41 11.19 1.42 4.45
C LEU A 41 12.53 2.08 4.78
N GLN A 42 13.02 3.01 3.96
CA GLN A 42 14.30 3.68 4.17
C GLN A 42 14.40 4.42 5.52
N ARG A 43 13.29 4.99 6.00
CA ARG A 43 13.26 5.71 7.29
C ARG A 43 13.31 4.78 8.49
N THR A 44 12.93 3.51 8.32
CA THR A 44 12.79 2.55 9.41
C THR A 44 13.78 1.38 9.29
N ASP A 45 14.46 1.24 8.16
CA ASP A 45 15.39 0.13 7.85
C ASP A 45 16.61 0.10 8.78
N ASN A 46 17.04 1.26 9.28
CA ASN A 46 18.12 1.35 10.27
C ASN A 46 17.82 0.60 11.57
N VAL A 47 16.54 0.30 11.84
CA VAL A 47 16.10 -0.46 13.01
C VAL A 47 15.55 -1.82 12.59
N PHE A 48 14.82 -1.89 11.48
CA PHE A 48 14.10 -3.11 11.09
C PHE A 48 14.90 -4.04 10.18
N HIS A 49 15.89 -3.58 9.43
CA HIS A 49 16.69 -4.40 8.52
C HIS A 49 15.83 -5.29 7.62
N TYR A 50 15.14 -4.66 6.66
CA TYR A 50 14.16 -5.35 5.84
C TYR A 50 14.77 -6.33 4.85
N ASN A 51 14.07 -7.45 4.72
CA ASN A 51 14.23 -8.47 3.69
C ASN A 51 13.08 -8.35 2.71
N LEU A 52 13.40 -8.05 1.45
CA LEU A 52 12.47 -7.83 0.36
C LEU A 52 12.41 -9.06 -0.53
N LYS A 53 11.21 -9.42 -0.96
CA LYS A 53 10.94 -10.40 -1.99
C LYS A 53 10.02 -9.80 -3.04
N THR A 54 10.34 -9.98 -4.31
CA THR A 54 9.51 -9.51 -5.42
C THR A 54 8.70 -10.67 -6.00
N GLU A 55 7.55 -10.39 -6.62
CA GLU A 55 6.63 -11.41 -7.16
C GLU A 55 7.31 -12.43 -8.08
N HIS A 56 8.30 -11.99 -8.86
CA HIS A 56 9.00 -12.83 -9.84
C HIS A 56 10.36 -13.35 -9.37
N SER A 57 10.77 -13.03 -8.13
CA SER A 57 12.05 -13.45 -7.56
C SER A 57 11.85 -14.48 -6.45
N ASN A 58 12.58 -15.59 -6.53
CA ASN A 58 12.73 -16.50 -5.40
C ASN A 58 13.79 -16.02 -4.40
N ASP A 59 14.64 -15.08 -4.81
CA ASP A 59 15.70 -14.53 -3.99
C ASP A 59 15.14 -13.44 -3.08
N THR A 60 15.53 -13.51 -1.82
CA THR A 60 15.31 -12.46 -0.83
C THR A 60 16.53 -11.54 -0.82
N GLU A 61 16.30 -10.23 -0.80
CA GLU A 61 17.36 -9.24 -0.82
C GLU A 61 17.14 -8.15 0.23
N THR A 62 18.21 -7.54 0.71
CA THR A 62 18.14 -6.39 1.61
C THR A 62 17.60 -5.17 0.86
N LEU A 63 17.05 -4.19 1.59
CA LEU A 63 16.59 -2.93 0.99
C LEU A 63 17.70 -2.24 0.18
N ALA A 64 18.94 -2.21 0.68
CA ALA A 64 20.07 -1.62 -0.01
C ALA A 64 20.41 -2.35 -1.32
N GLN A 65 20.36 -3.69 -1.33
CA GLN A 65 20.56 -4.47 -2.56
C GLN A 65 19.45 -4.20 -3.57
N HIS A 66 18.19 -4.21 -3.13
CA HIS A 66 17.03 -3.94 -3.97
C HIS A 66 17.11 -2.56 -4.64
N LEU A 67 17.40 -1.51 -3.87
CA LEU A 67 17.51 -0.13 -4.38
C LEU A 67 18.68 0.07 -5.35
N ASN A 68 19.74 -0.73 -5.23
CA ASN A 68 20.90 -0.67 -6.12
C ASN A 68 20.68 -1.43 -7.44
N ARG A 69 19.70 -2.33 -7.50
CA ARG A 69 19.34 -2.98 -8.76
C ARG A 69 18.48 -2.02 -9.57
N TYR A 70 18.82 -1.87 -10.86
CA TYR A 70 17.89 -1.31 -11.86
C TYR A 70 16.78 -2.34 -12.15
N VAL A 71 15.99 -2.71 -11.14
CA VAL A 71 14.91 -3.69 -11.24
C VAL A 71 13.65 -3.01 -11.78
N SER A 72 12.84 -3.80 -12.48
CA SER A 72 11.51 -3.42 -12.97
C SER A 72 10.71 -2.81 -11.83
N LEU A 73 10.47 -1.52 -11.91
CA LEU A 73 9.76 -0.78 -10.87
C LEU A 73 8.25 -1.13 -10.80
N HIS A 74 7.79 -2.09 -11.61
CA HIS A 74 6.39 -2.40 -11.86
C HIS A 74 5.98 -3.78 -11.33
N GLU A 75 6.42 -4.14 -10.13
CA GLU A 75 6.12 -5.44 -9.53
C GLU A 75 5.69 -5.30 -8.06
N ASP A 76 5.05 -6.36 -7.55
CA ASP A 76 4.69 -6.46 -6.14
C ASP A 76 5.91 -6.80 -5.30
N ILE A 77 5.98 -6.21 -4.12
CA ILE A 77 7.11 -6.32 -3.21
C ILE A 77 6.59 -6.64 -1.81
N ASP A 78 7.07 -7.72 -1.23
CA ASP A 78 6.87 -8.05 0.18
C ASP A 78 8.14 -7.70 0.96
N ALA A 79 8.03 -6.80 1.93
CA ALA A 79 9.08 -6.50 2.88
C ALA A 79 8.75 -7.10 4.26
N THR A 80 9.69 -7.86 4.79
CA THR A 80 9.61 -8.52 6.10
C THR A 80 10.85 -8.20 6.93
N THR A 81 10.78 -8.43 8.23
CA THR A 81 11.90 -8.18 9.14
C THR A 81 11.98 -9.28 10.18
N GLU A 82 13.21 -9.74 10.47
CA GLU A 82 13.49 -10.66 11.57
C GLU A 82 13.52 -9.94 12.93
N VAL A 83 13.74 -8.62 12.95
CA VAL A 83 13.78 -7.80 14.17
C VAL A 83 12.40 -7.69 14.80
N LEU A 84 11.35 -7.60 13.97
CA LEU A 84 9.96 -7.59 14.39
C LEU A 84 9.17 -8.69 13.67
N PRO A 85 9.32 -9.96 14.09
CA PRO A 85 8.56 -11.06 13.51
C PRO A 85 7.06 -10.77 13.61
N GLY A 86 6.37 -10.88 12.48
CA GLY A 86 4.94 -10.56 12.36
C GLY A 86 4.63 -9.20 11.72
N LEU A 87 5.62 -8.30 11.58
CA LEU A 87 5.47 -7.11 10.72
C LEU A 87 5.67 -7.50 9.26
N GLN A 88 4.66 -7.24 8.44
CA GLN A 88 4.74 -7.36 6.98
C GLN A 88 4.33 -6.04 6.34
N VAL A 89 5.14 -5.58 5.39
CA VAL A 89 4.88 -4.37 4.62
C VAL A 89 4.92 -4.72 3.15
N THR A 90 3.77 -4.69 2.50
CA THR A 90 3.62 -5.11 1.11
C THR A 90 3.32 -3.92 0.23
N PHE A 91 3.91 -3.89 -0.96
CA PHE A 91 3.57 -2.98 -2.02
C PHE A 91 2.94 -3.73 -3.18
N TRP A 92 1.77 -3.29 -3.62
CA TRP A 92 1.10 -3.77 -4.83
C TRP A 92 1.17 -2.70 -5.91
N PHE A 93 2.00 -2.92 -6.93
CA PHE A 93 2.20 -1.94 -8.00
C PHE A 93 1.07 -2.00 -9.02
N ARG A 94 0.32 -0.90 -9.17
CA ARG A 94 -0.88 -0.88 -10.01
C ARG A 94 -0.94 0.37 -10.86
N ILE A 95 -1.02 0.16 -12.17
CA ILE A 95 -1.29 1.20 -13.16
C ILE A 95 -2.62 0.90 -13.85
N PHE A 96 -3.49 1.90 -13.90
CA PHE A 96 -4.82 1.77 -14.50
C PHE A 96 -4.90 2.46 -15.85
N ALA A 97 -3.78 2.94 -16.39
CA ALA A 97 -3.73 3.71 -17.63
C ALA A 97 -4.41 2.96 -18.80
N GLU A 98 -4.30 1.63 -18.85
CA GLU A 98 -4.79 0.81 -19.97
C GLU A 98 -6.07 0.00 -19.69
N VAL A 99 -6.59 0.00 -18.46
CA VAL A 99 -7.76 -0.81 -18.06
C VAL A 99 -9.10 -0.20 -18.48
N THR A 100 -9.98 -0.89 -19.23
CA THR A 100 -11.30 -0.32 -19.57
C THR A 100 -12.29 -0.40 -18.41
N MET A 101 -13.42 0.34 -18.47
CA MET A 101 -14.48 0.26 -17.46
C MET A 101 -15.06 -1.16 -17.33
N SER A 102 -15.21 -1.87 -18.44
CA SER A 102 -15.67 -3.27 -18.45
C SER A 102 -14.66 -4.23 -17.81
N ASP A 103 -13.36 -3.90 -17.86
CA ASP A 103 -12.31 -4.73 -17.27
C ASP A 103 -12.09 -4.42 -15.79
N MET A 104 -12.63 -3.30 -15.29
CA MET A 104 -12.39 -2.83 -13.92
C MET A 104 -12.82 -3.87 -12.88
N GLU A 105 -13.96 -4.54 -13.07
CA GLU A 105 -14.43 -5.58 -12.15
C GLU A 105 -13.58 -6.87 -12.18
N LEU A 106 -12.80 -7.05 -13.25
CA LEU A 106 -11.92 -8.20 -13.42
C LEU A 106 -10.54 -7.97 -12.80
N LEU A 107 -10.24 -6.73 -12.40
CA LEU A 107 -8.97 -6.40 -11.75
C LEU A 107 -8.88 -7.07 -10.38
N ARG A 108 -7.75 -7.74 -10.14
CA ARG A 108 -7.45 -8.44 -8.89
C ARG A 108 -7.64 -7.52 -7.68
N GLU A 109 -7.32 -6.24 -7.81
CA GLU A 109 -7.32 -5.29 -6.71
C GLU A 109 -8.73 -4.83 -6.35
N VAL A 110 -9.57 -4.60 -7.38
CA VAL A 110 -10.99 -4.29 -7.20
C VAL A 110 -11.69 -5.48 -6.56
N GLN A 111 -11.39 -6.70 -7.02
CA GLN A 111 -11.87 -7.92 -6.41
C GLN A 111 -11.40 -8.04 -4.97
N GLN A 112 -10.13 -7.77 -4.68
CA GLN A 112 -9.59 -7.87 -3.32
C GLN A 112 -10.23 -6.85 -2.36
N LEU A 113 -10.39 -5.58 -2.78
CA LEU A 113 -11.09 -4.56 -2.00
C LEU A 113 -12.53 -4.99 -1.72
N ARG A 114 -13.23 -5.57 -2.71
CA ARG A 114 -14.59 -6.10 -2.51
C ARG A 114 -14.60 -7.24 -1.51
N ARG A 115 -13.64 -8.17 -1.59
CA ARG A 115 -13.51 -9.30 -0.65
C ARG A 115 -13.23 -8.83 0.78
N TRP A 116 -12.43 -7.79 0.96
CA TRP A 116 -12.23 -7.14 2.27
C TRP A 116 -13.51 -6.48 2.77
N ALA A 117 -14.22 -5.73 1.93
CA ALA A 117 -15.46 -5.04 2.30
C ALA A 117 -16.61 -5.99 2.64
N THR A 118 -16.67 -7.16 1.99
CA THR A 118 -17.70 -8.18 2.30
C THR A 118 -17.30 -9.13 3.43
N GLY A 119 -16.12 -8.93 4.03
CA GLY A 119 -15.58 -9.80 5.09
C GLY A 119 -15.20 -11.20 4.62
N LEU A 120 -15.08 -11.43 3.30
CA LEU A 120 -14.65 -12.72 2.75
C LEU A 120 -13.16 -12.97 3.04
N ASP A 121 -12.35 -11.92 3.02
CA ASP A 121 -10.95 -11.95 3.44
C ASP A 121 -10.72 -10.93 4.56
N LYS A 122 -9.75 -11.20 5.44
CA LYS A 122 -9.29 -10.21 6.42
C LYS A 122 -8.56 -9.06 5.71
N PRO A 123 -8.93 -7.79 5.92
CA PRO A 123 -8.16 -6.65 5.42
C PRO A 123 -6.80 -6.54 6.12
N PRO A 124 -5.83 -5.82 5.52
CA PRO A 124 -4.61 -5.47 6.22
C PRO A 124 -4.91 -4.57 7.41
N ASP A 125 -4.02 -4.59 8.41
CA ASP A 125 -4.18 -3.73 9.60
C ASP A 125 -3.98 -2.24 9.25
N LEU A 126 -3.27 -1.94 8.16
CA LEU A 126 -3.20 -0.62 7.54
C LEU A 126 -3.20 -0.73 6.01
N LEU A 127 -4.17 -0.09 5.34
CA LEU A 127 -4.20 0.06 3.89
C LEU A 127 -3.85 1.49 3.48
N VAL A 128 -2.85 1.66 2.62
CA VAL A 128 -2.46 2.93 2.01
C VAL A 128 -2.74 2.86 0.51
N LEU A 129 -3.80 3.54 0.06
CA LEU A 129 -4.31 3.42 -1.31
C LEU A 129 -4.03 4.67 -2.15
N GLY A 130 -3.39 4.48 -3.30
CA GLY A 130 -3.19 5.50 -4.34
C GLY A 130 -4.37 5.60 -5.30
N TYR A 131 -5.50 6.10 -4.82
CA TYR A 131 -6.78 6.09 -5.56
C TYR A 131 -6.83 7.03 -6.79
N THR A 132 -5.92 8.01 -6.91
CA THR A 132 -5.92 8.98 -8.01
C THR A 132 -5.70 8.34 -9.38
N ALA A 133 -4.89 7.28 -9.49
CA ALA A 133 -4.68 6.55 -10.74
C ALA A 133 -5.88 5.70 -11.15
N TRP A 134 -6.58 5.10 -10.16
CA TRP A 134 -7.80 4.31 -10.35
C TRP A 134 -8.93 5.19 -10.88
N MET A 135 -9.01 6.43 -10.38
CA MET A 135 -10.11 7.34 -10.62
C MET A 135 -9.95 8.20 -11.87
N MET A 136 -8.72 8.44 -12.35
CA MET A 136 -8.52 9.20 -13.60
C MET A 136 -9.16 8.53 -14.82
N LYS A 137 -9.32 7.19 -14.83
CA LYS A 137 -9.96 6.48 -15.94
C LYS A 137 -11.48 6.68 -16.00
N LEU A 138 -12.14 6.77 -14.84
CA LEU A 138 -13.56 7.13 -14.73
C LEU A 138 -13.84 8.51 -15.35
N VAL A 139 -12.86 9.42 -15.26
CA VAL A 139 -12.99 10.81 -15.75
C VAL A 139 -12.58 10.96 -17.22
N THR A 140 -11.76 10.07 -17.80
CA THR A 140 -11.31 10.18 -19.20
C THR A 140 -12.40 10.03 -20.28
N VAL A 141 -13.66 9.79 -19.90
CA VAL A 141 -14.82 9.84 -20.82
C VAL A 141 -15.40 11.25 -20.94
N TYR A 142 -15.05 12.20 -20.07
CA TYR A 142 -15.57 13.57 -20.10
C TYR A 142 -14.44 14.62 -20.12
N HIS A 143 -14.60 15.61 -20.99
CA HIS A 143 -13.62 16.65 -21.31
C HIS A 143 -12.91 17.29 -20.10
N GLN A 144 -11.67 17.68 -20.33
CA GLN A 144 -10.75 18.41 -19.44
C GLN A 144 -11.38 19.66 -18.79
N TYR A 145 -12.15 19.52 -17.72
CA TYR A 145 -12.44 20.64 -16.82
C TYR A 145 -12.51 20.16 -15.37
N ASN A 146 -11.62 20.74 -14.57
CA ASN A 146 -11.53 20.68 -13.11
C ASN A 146 -11.35 19.28 -12.47
N VAL A 147 -10.16 18.71 -12.69
CA VAL A 147 -9.67 17.49 -12.01
C VAL A 147 -9.91 17.54 -10.49
N LEU A 148 -9.80 18.71 -9.86
CA LEU A 148 -9.96 18.84 -8.40
C LEU A 148 -11.40 18.61 -7.94
N SER A 149 -12.41 19.11 -8.67
CA SER A 149 -13.82 18.89 -8.34
C SER A 149 -14.20 17.41 -8.45
N TYR A 150 -13.72 16.71 -9.48
CA TYR A 150 -13.93 15.27 -9.61
C TYR A 150 -13.22 14.46 -8.53
N LEU A 151 -12.01 14.88 -8.12
CA LEU A 151 -11.31 14.23 -7.02
C LEU A 151 -12.08 14.38 -5.70
N ILE A 152 -12.73 15.53 -5.46
CA ILE A 152 -13.55 15.78 -4.26
C ILE A 152 -14.84 14.96 -4.30
N GLU A 153 -15.61 15.01 -5.39
CA GLU A 153 -16.88 14.26 -5.53
C GLU A 153 -16.65 12.75 -5.43
N MET A 154 -15.55 12.26 -5.98
CA MET A 154 -15.18 10.85 -5.88
C MET A 154 -14.63 10.46 -4.50
N HIS A 155 -13.94 11.36 -3.82
CA HIS A 155 -13.56 11.18 -2.42
C HIS A 155 -14.82 11.00 -1.56
N GLU A 156 -15.85 11.80 -1.78
CA GLU A 156 -17.15 11.70 -1.09
C GLU A 156 -17.89 10.38 -1.37
N LEU A 157 -17.68 9.73 -2.52
CA LEU A 157 -18.27 8.43 -2.85
C LEU A 157 -17.49 7.24 -2.27
N VAL A 158 -16.15 7.29 -2.30
CA VAL A 158 -15.30 6.17 -1.91
C VAL A 158 -15.05 6.14 -0.41
N VAL A 159 -14.92 7.29 0.25
CA VAL A 159 -14.67 7.35 1.70
C VAL A 159 -15.74 6.61 2.50
N PRO A 160 -17.05 6.77 2.25
CA PRO A 160 -18.07 6.01 2.98
C PRO A 160 -17.97 4.48 2.78
N LEU A 161 -17.49 4.04 1.62
CA LEU A 161 -17.28 2.60 1.35
C LEU A 161 -16.02 2.09 2.07
N LEU A 162 -14.98 2.90 2.18
CA LEU A 162 -13.78 2.55 2.95
C LEU A 162 -14.03 2.59 4.46
N GLU A 163 -14.88 3.50 4.94
CA GLU A 163 -15.32 3.56 6.33
C GLU A 163 -16.11 2.31 6.75
N GLN A 164 -16.73 1.61 5.80
CA GLN A 164 -17.37 0.30 6.07
C GLN A 164 -16.38 -0.85 6.22
N VAL A 165 -15.11 -0.65 5.83
CA VAL A 165 -14.04 -1.67 5.91
C VAL A 165 -13.29 -1.61 7.25
N GLY A 166 -13.35 -0.47 7.96
CA GLY A 166 -12.70 -0.24 9.27
C GLY A 166 -13.63 -0.45 10.46
#